data_AF-G8FVA0-F1
#
_entry.id   AF-G8FVA0-F1
#
_cell.length_a   1.000
_cell.length_b   1.000
_cell.length_c   1.000
_cell.angle_alpha   90.00
_cell.angle_beta   90.00
_cell.angle_gamma   90.00
#
_symmetry.space_group_name_H-M   'P 1'
#
loop_
_entity.id
_entity.type
_entity.pdbx_description
1 polymer ?
#
loop_
_entity_poly.entity_id
_entity_poly.type
_entity_poly.pdbx_seq_one_letter_code
_entity_poly.pdbx_strand_id
1 'polypeptide(L)'
;NLVRAAMGVEEGSGYLSNQATQMSLVQTVIQAAIDNGIYVIVDWHDHNAQNHKSQAIDFFKQIAQKYGSNPHIIYETFNEPLQVDWASVVKPYHVDVVAAIRAIDSKNVIVLGTPT
;
A
#
# COMPACT_ATOMS: atom_id res chain seq x y z
N ASN A 1 -6.83 18.36 -0.48
CA ASN A 1 -5.95 18.11 -1.64
C ASN A 1 -5.27 16.77 -1.47
N LEU A 2 -5.38 15.88 -2.46
CA LEU A 2 -4.98 14.48 -2.38
C LEU A 2 -4.66 13.93 -3.78
N VAL A 3 -3.65 13.07 -3.89
CA VAL A 3 -3.41 12.20 -5.06
C VAL A 3 -3.35 10.74 -4.62
N ARG A 4 -3.72 9.81 -5.49
CA ARG A 4 -3.62 8.37 -5.24
C ARG A 4 -2.66 7.72 -6.23
N ALA A 5 -1.62 7.06 -5.72
CA ALA A 5 -0.67 6.29 -6.51
C ALA A 5 -1.12 4.83 -6.58
N ALA A 6 -1.98 4.52 -7.55
CA ALA A 6 -2.50 3.17 -7.79
C ALA A 6 -1.45 2.28 -8.46
N MET A 7 -0.72 1.50 -7.67
CA MET A 7 0.33 0.62 -8.16
C MET A 7 -0.23 -0.77 -8.43
N GLY A 8 -0.43 -1.11 -9.71
CA GLY A 8 -0.83 -2.46 -10.12
C GLY A 8 0.15 -3.52 -9.61
N VAL A 9 -0.36 -4.67 -9.15
CA VAL A 9 0.44 -5.71 -8.47
C VAL A 9 0.61 -6.95 -9.34
N GLU A 10 -0.47 -7.71 -9.55
CA GLU A 10 -0.45 -9.00 -10.27
C GLU A 10 -0.60 -8.82 -11.78
N GLU A 11 -1.41 -7.86 -12.22
CA GLU A 11 -1.77 -7.72 -13.63
C GLU A 11 -0.67 -7.11 -14.49
N GLY A 12 -0.51 -7.65 -15.70
CA GLY A 12 0.34 -7.08 -16.75
C GLY A 12 1.79 -6.84 -16.31
N SER A 13 2.22 -5.58 -16.34
CA SER A 13 3.56 -5.13 -15.92
C SER A 13 3.60 -4.63 -14.46
N GLY A 14 2.68 -5.12 -13.63
CA GLY A 14 2.54 -4.77 -12.22
C GLY A 14 3.74 -5.17 -11.35
N TYR A 15 3.66 -4.83 -10.07
CA TYR A 15 4.77 -4.92 -9.12
C TYR A 15 5.42 -6.30 -9.10
N LEU A 16 4.65 -7.38 -9.13
CA LEU A 16 5.21 -8.74 -9.08
C LEU A 16 6.13 -9.06 -10.27
N SER A 17 5.87 -8.47 -11.44
CA SER A 17 6.67 -8.67 -12.66
C SER A 17 7.79 -7.63 -12.82
N ASN A 18 7.66 -6.44 -12.21
CA ASN A 18 8.60 -5.34 -12.37
C ASN A 18 8.70 -4.45 -11.11
N GLN A 19 9.17 -5.04 -10.01
CA GLN A 19 9.19 -4.39 -8.68
C GLN A 19 9.95 -3.06 -8.69
N ALA A 20 11.13 -3.01 -9.32
CA ALA A 20 11.99 -1.83 -9.29
C ALA A 20 11.36 -0.64 -10.02
N THR A 21 10.78 -0.85 -11.21
CA THR A 21 10.11 0.21 -11.94
C THR A 21 8.86 0.68 -11.21
N GLN A 22 8.01 -0.25 -10.74
CA GLN A 22 6.77 0.11 -10.05
C GLN A 22 7.02 0.88 -8.75
N MET A 23 8.00 0.43 -7.95
CA MET A 23 8.45 1.18 -6.76
C MET A 23 8.93 2.59 -7.12
N SER A 24 9.73 2.74 -8.19
CA SER A 24 10.24 4.05 -8.62
C SER A 24 9.12 5.02 -9.00
N LEU A 25 8.10 4.54 -9.71
CA LEU A 25 6.93 5.34 -10.10
C LEU A 25 6.15 5.82 -8.87
N VAL A 26 5.87 4.91 -7.92
CA VAL A 26 5.20 5.27 -6.66
C VAL A 26 6.01 6.31 -5.88
N GLN A 27 7.32 6.11 -5.75
CA GLN A 27 8.19 7.04 -5.04
C GLN A 27 8.25 8.43 -5.68
N THR A 28 8.16 8.50 -7.01
CA THR A 28 8.08 9.77 -7.75
C THR A 28 6.80 10.52 -7.41
N VAL A 29 5.66 9.84 -7.37
CA VAL A 29 4.38 10.45 -6.99
C VAL A 29 4.38 10.89 -5.52
N ILE A 30 4.92 10.05 -4.62
CA ILE A 30 5.06 10.40 -3.20
C ILE A 30 5.90 11.67 -3.04
N GLN A 31 7.06 11.75 -3.70
CA GLN A 31 7.94 12.91 -3.58
C GLN A 31 7.26 14.18 -4.11
N ALA A 32 6.62 14.09 -5.28
CA ALA A 32 5.89 15.23 -5.85
C ALA A 32 4.75 15.71 -4.93
N ALA A 33 4.03 14.79 -4.28
CA ALA A 33 2.97 15.14 -3.34
C ALA A 33 3.53 15.88 -2.10
N ILE A 34 4.64 15.39 -1.54
CA ILE A 34 5.34 16.02 -0.43
C ILE A 34 5.82 17.43 -0.82
N ASP A 35 6.46 17.57 -1.98
CA ASP A 35 7.02 18.85 -2.45
C ASP A 35 5.93 19.90 -2.69
N ASN A 36 4.71 19.47 -3.00
CA ASN A 36 3.54 20.33 -3.21
C ASN A 36 2.66 20.48 -1.96
N GLY A 37 3.03 19.86 -0.83
CA GLY A 37 2.25 19.94 0.41
C GLY A 37 0.85 19.34 0.31
N ILE A 38 0.66 18.30 -0.50
CA ILE A 38 -0.61 17.56 -0.63
C ILE A 38 -0.47 16.13 -0.11
N TYR A 39 -1.57 15.51 0.28
CA TYR A 39 -1.57 14.11 0.70
C TYR A 39 -1.38 13.15 -0.48
N VAL A 40 -0.82 11.97 -0.20
CA VAL A 40 -0.70 10.86 -1.15
C VAL A 40 -1.19 9.57 -0.52
N ILE A 41 -2.10 8.88 -1.21
CA ILE A 41 -2.41 7.48 -0.93
C ILE A 41 -1.44 6.60 -1.72
N VAL A 42 -0.76 5.70 -1.02
CA VAL A 42 0.08 4.65 -1.59
C VAL A 42 -0.74 3.37 -1.61
N ASP A 43 -1.21 2.99 -2.79
CA ASP A 43 -2.21 1.94 -2.99
C ASP A 43 -1.58 0.66 -3.55
N TRP A 44 -1.72 -0.42 -2.78
CA TRP A 44 -1.47 -1.78 -3.24
C TRP A 44 -2.66 -2.26 -4.08
N HIS A 45 -2.60 -1.95 -5.38
CA HIS A 45 -3.70 -2.10 -6.32
C HIS A 45 -3.83 -3.53 -6.83
N ASP A 46 -4.45 -4.36 -6.00
CA ASP A 46 -4.61 -5.80 -6.20
C ASP A 46 -6.02 -6.25 -5.78
N HIS A 47 -6.55 -7.25 -6.50
CA HIS A 47 -7.78 -7.96 -6.15
C HIS A 47 -7.51 -9.22 -5.33
N ASN A 48 -6.27 -9.70 -5.34
CA ASN A 48 -5.82 -10.95 -4.73
C ASN A 48 -4.70 -10.75 -3.70
N ALA A 49 -4.66 -9.60 -3.03
CA ALA A 49 -3.54 -9.22 -2.15
C ALA A 49 -3.23 -10.26 -1.06
N GLN A 50 -4.23 -11.04 -0.62
CA GLN A 50 -4.06 -12.15 0.31
C GLN A 50 -3.03 -13.21 -0.17
N ASN A 51 -2.93 -13.40 -1.49
CA ASN A 51 -1.97 -14.32 -2.12
C ASN A 51 -0.56 -13.72 -2.19
N HIS A 52 -0.43 -12.40 -2.01
CA HIS A 52 0.81 -11.64 -2.16
C HIS A 52 1.21 -10.92 -0.85
N LYS A 53 0.78 -11.45 0.30
CA LYS A 53 0.95 -10.83 1.62
C LYS A 53 2.40 -10.51 1.97
N SER A 54 3.34 -11.42 1.70
CA SER A 54 4.77 -11.17 1.93
C SER A 54 5.30 -9.99 1.11
N GLN A 55 4.91 -9.90 -0.16
CA GLN A 55 5.34 -8.85 -1.08
C GLN A 55 4.75 -7.50 -0.66
N ALA A 56 3.49 -7.48 -0.22
CA ALA A 56 2.86 -6.28 0.32
C ALA A 56 3.56 -5.80 1.61
N ILE A 57 3.89 -6.71 2.53
CA ILE A 57 4.66 -6.40 3.75
C ILE A 57 6.01 -5.77 3.38
N ASP A 58 6.77 -6.39 2.48
CA ASP A 58 8.10 -5.88 2.10
C ASP A 58 8.02 -4.53 1.38
N PHE A 59 7.01 -4.34 0.53
CA PHE A 59 6.73 -3.07 -0.13
C PHE A 59 6.42 -1.97 0.89
N PHE A 60 5.45 -2.20 1.78
CA PHE A 60 5.04 -1.20 2.76
C PHE A 60 6.11 -0.90 3.80
N LYS A 61 6.94 -1.88 4.19
CA LYS A 61 8.11 -1.62 5.05
C LYS A 61 9.09 -0.66 4.37
N GLN A 62 9.33 -0.80 3.07
CA GLN A 62 10.21 0.12 2.33
C GLN A 62 9.62 1.54 2.27
N ILE A 63 8.32 1.67 2.02
CA ILE A 63 7.64 2.98 2.02
C ILE A 63 7.66 3.60 3.42
N ALA A 64 7.33 2.84 4.47
CA ALA A 64 7.35 3.32 5.85
C ALA A 64 8.76 3.72 6.31
N GLN A 65 9.79 2.94 5.95
CA GLN A 65 11.18 3.25 6.29
C GLN A 65 11.64 4.57 5.65
N LYS A 66 11.21 4.85 4.41
CA LYS A 66 11.64 6.02 3.66
C LYS A 66 10.80 7.27 3.94
N TYR A 67 9.49 7.11 4.14
CA TYR A 67 8.53 8.22 4.17
C TYR A 67 7.63 8.25 5.42
N GLY A 68 7.69 7.27 6.33
CA GLY A 68 6.76 7.17 7.46
C GLY A 68 6.82 8.32 8.48
N SER A 69 7.91 9.11 8.49
CA SER A 69 7.98 10.34 9.29
C SER A 69 7.23 11.52 8.68
N ASN A 70 6.75 11.38 7.44
CA ASN A 70 6.09 12.44 6.70
C ASN A 70 4.56 12.33 6.83
N PRO A 71 3.87 13.39 7.28
CA PRO A 71 2.42 13.34 7.54
C PRO A 71 1.55 13.29 6.27
N HIS A 72 2.13 13.46 5.08
CA HIS A 72 1.38 13.43 3.82
C HIS A 72 1.02 12.01 3.39
N ILE A 73 1.63 10.98 3.99
CA ILE A 73 1.47 9.58 3.57
C ILE A 73 0.18 8.98 4.14
N ILE A 74 -0.57 8.30 3.29
CA ILE A 74 -1.68 7.42 3.64
C ILE A 74 -1.41 6.07 2.98
N TYR A 75 -1.49 4.98 3.74
CA TYR A 75 -1.31 3.62 3.20
C TYR A 75 -2.67 3.02 2.85
N GLU A 76 -2.83 2.48 1.65
CA GLU A 76 -4.00 1.69 1.26
C GLU A 76 -3.54 0.28 0.94
N THR A 77 -3.82 -0.64 1.87
CA THR A 77 -3.15 -1.96 1.91
C THR A 77 -3.77 -3.01 1.01
N PHE A 78 -5.03 -2.83 0.60
CA PHE A 78 -5.73 -3.72 -0.31
C PHE A 78 -6.80 -2.90 -1.00
N ASN A 79 -6.63 -2.63 -2.30
CA ASN A 79 -7.58 -1.87 -3.12
C ASN A 79 -9.00 -2.45 -3.02
N GLU A 80 -9.22 -3.64 -3.58
CA GLU A 80 -10.59 -4.17 -3.76
C GLU A 80 -10.61 -5.70 -3.56
N PRO A 81 -10.77 -6.18 -2.32
CA PRO A 81 -11.08 -7.58 -2.06
C PRO A 81 -12.41 -7.97 -2.74
N LEU A 82 -12.41 -9.06 -3.49
CA LEU A 82 -13.61 -9.58 -4.17
C LEU A 82 -14.45 -10.44 -3.21
N GLN A 83 -15.04 -11.54 -3.70
CA GLN A 83 -15.88 -12.48 -2.93
C GLN A 83 -15.06 -13.36 -1.98
N VAL A 84 -14.35 -12.74 -1.04
CA VAL A 84 -13.54 -13.39 -0.01
C VAL A 84 -14.07 -13.05 1.39
N ASP A 85 -13.94 -14.00 2.32
CA ASP A 85 -14.46 -13.81 3.68
C ASP A 85 -13.66 -12.74 4.45
N TRP A 86 -14.38 -11.84 5.13
CA TRP A 86 -13.75 -10.79 5.94
C TRP A 86 -12.95 -11.36 7.11
N ALA A 87 -13.54 -12.27 7.88
CA ALA A 87 -12.98 -12.71 9.16
C ALA A 87 -11.76 -13.64 8.97
N SER A 88 -11.79 -14.53 7.97
CA SER A 88 -10.78 -15.54 7.74
C SER A 88 -9.75 -15.17 6.67
N VAL A 89 -10.02 -14.20 5.79
CA VAL A 89 -9.11 -13.82 4.70
C VAL A 89 -8.66 -12.36 4.82
N VAL A 90 -9.58 -11.40 4.72
CA VAL A 90 -9.23 -9.98 4.57
C VAL A 90 -8.67 -9.39 5.86
N LYS A 91 -9.32 -9.62 7.00
CA LYS A 91 -8.86 -9.11 8.30
C LYS A 91 -7.48 -9.66 8.70
N PRO A 92 -7.20 -10.98 8.60
CA PRO A 92 -5.86 -11.50 8.90
C PRO A 92 -4.77 -10.90 8.01
N TYR A 93 -5.04 -10.70 6.71
CA TYR A 93 -4.12 -9.99 5.81
C TYR A 93 -3.81 -8.58 6.34
N HIS A 94 -4.85 -7.80 6.64
CA HIS A 94 -4.69 -6.43 7.13
C HIS A 94 -3.95 -6.36 8.46
N VAL A 95 -4.22 -7.27 9.40
CA VAL A 95 -3.53 -7.32 10.70
C VAL A 95 -2.02 -7.46 10.52
N ASP A 96 -1.58 -8.37 9.64
CA ASP A 96 -0.15 -8.62 9.42
C ASP A 96 0.53 -7.43 8.72
N VAL A 97 -0.10 -6.86 7.68
CA VAL A 97 0.44 -5.71 6.95
C VAL A 97 0.47 -4.45 7.83
N VAL A 98 -0.59 -4.20 8.59
CA VAL A 98 -0.66 -3.08 9.56
C VAL A 98 0.41 -3.24 10.63
N ALA A 99 0.62 -4.45 11.17
CA ALA A 99 1.67 -4.68 12.17
C ALA A 99 3.06 -4.36 11.62
N ALA A 100 3.34 -4.75 10.37
CA ALA A 100 4.61 -4.45 9.70
C ALA A 100 4.83 -2.94 9.49
N ILE A 101 3.78 -2.21 9.06
CA ILE A 101 3.83 -0.74 8.94
C ILE A 101 4.06 -0.11 10.32
N ARG A 102 3.28 -0.52 11.33
CA ARG A 102 3.29 0.07 12.68
C ARG A 102 4.57 -0.17 13.47
N ALA A 103 5.34 -1.19 13.10
CA ALA A 103 6.69 -1.38 13.63
C ALA A 103 7.67 -0.26 13.21
N ILE A 104 7.34 0.52 12.17
CA ILE A 104 8.19 1.59 11.62
C ILE A 104 7.49 2.96 11.73
N ASP A 105 6.21 3.04 11.34
CA ASP A 105 5.39 4.25 11.36
C ASP A 105 4.17 4.07 12.26
N SER A 106 4.20 4.72 13.42
CA SER A 106 3.17 4.63 14.45
C SER A 106 1.97 5.55 14.24
N LYS A 107 1.95 6.44 13.24
CA LYS A 107 1.02 7.58 13.21
C LYS A 107 0.22 7.73 11.92
N ASN A 108 0.80 7.50 10.75
CA ASN A 108 0.11 7.80 9.49
C ASN A 108 -1.12 6.90 9.27
N VAL A 109 -2.11 7.42 8.57
CA VAL A 109 -3.39 6.74 8.32
C VAL A 109 -3.17 5.48 7.47
N ILE A 110 -3.89 4.40 7.81
CA ILE A 110 -3.97 3.18 7.01
C ILE A 110 -5.43 2.94 6.66
N VAL A 111 -5.72 2.83 5.36
CA VAL A 111 -7.01 2.47 4.77
C VAL A 111 -7.00 0.98 4.44
N LEU A 112 -8.07 0.29 4.83
CA LEU A 112 -8.23 -1.16 4.71
C LEU A 112 -9.42 -1.44 3.79
N GLY A 113 -9.17 -2.04 2.62
CA GLY A 113 -10.25 -2.47 1.73
C GLY A 113 -11.13 -3.55 2.37
N THR A 114 -12.37 -3.62 1.92
CA THR A 114 -13.40 -4.56 2.40
C THR A 114 -13.95 -5.40 1.25
N PRO A 115 -14.43 -6.63 1.51
CA PRO A 115 -15.22 -7.39 0.55
C PRO A 115 -16.42 -6.59 0.05
N THR A 116 -16.87 -6.90 -1.17
CA THR A 116 -18.11 -6.38 -1.75
C THR A 116 -19.31 -7.23 -1.40
#